data_AF-A0AA39LMD7-F1
#
_entry.id   AF-A0AA39LMD7-F1
#
_cell.length_a   1.000
_cell.length_b   1.000
_cell.length_c   1.000
_cell.angle_alpha   90.00
_cell.angle_beta   90.00
_cell.angle_gamma   90.00
#
_symmetry.space_group_name_H-M   'P 1'
#
loop_
_entity.id
_entity.type
_entity.pdbx_description
1 polymer ?
#
loop_
_entity_poly.entity_id
_entity_poly.type
_entity_poly.pdbx_seq_one_letter_code
_entity_poly.pdbx_strand_id
1 'polypeptide(L)'
;MTFRVINCLLITYTLQEFDGEQEARPIHVDYPTLKEGHENPEFVLWDMGKWDYGEQLHELWAALYAFEGKHGRSPIPRNAGDVELLRQELRGKATIAEDLLKNFSYQARGNLVAVASVVGGIASQEAMKIITHHMTPLKQFMYLDHIEALPAPGTGYDADKLTETNCVPRNSRWNPCGKNSL
;
A
#
# COMPACT_ATOMS: atom_id res chain seq x y z
N MET A 1 4.33 -1.76 -0.71
CA MET A 1 4.67 -1.89 -2.14
C MET A 1 3.54 -1.28 -2.94
N THR A 2 3.82 -0.18 -3.65
CA THR A 2 2.82 0.51 -4.48
C THR A 2 2.87 -0.05 -5.90
N PHE A 3 1.76 -0.59 -6.41
CA PHE A 3 1.66 -0.92 -7.83
C PHE A 3 1.38 0.31 -8.67
N ARG A 4 1.94 0.32 -9.88
CA ARG A 4 1.87 1.44 -10.81
C ARG A 4 1.33 0.93 -12.14
N VAL A 5 0.12 1.35 -12.50
CA VAL A 5 -0.44 1.15 -13.84
C VAL A 5 -0.18 2.45 -14.62
N ILE A 6 0.57 2.36 -15.71
CA ILE A 6 0.93 3.48 -16.58
C ILE A 6 -0.15 3.61 -17.66
N ASN A 7 -0.62 4.84 -17.90
CA ASN A 7 -1.52 5.29 -18.97
C ASN A 7 -1.77 4.23 -20.06
N CYS A 8 -2.91 3.57 -19.96
CA CYS A 8 -3.37 2.61 -20.95
C CYS A 8 -4.85 2.88 -21.19
N LEU A 9 -5.22 3.20 -22.42
CA LEU A 9 -6.61 3.20 -22.84
C LEU A 9 -7.07 1.73 -22.85
N LEU A 10 -7.91 1.34 -21.90
CA LEU A 10 -8.30 -0.06 -21.73
C LEU A 10 -9.74 -0.25 -22.20
N ILE A 11 -9.93 -1.18 -23.13
CA ILE A 11 -11.25 -1.69 -23.52
C ILE A 11 -11.54 -2.85 -22.57
N THR A 12 -12.72 -2.83 -21.94
CA THR A 12 -13.17 -3.89 -21.03
C THR A 12 -14.61 -4.24 -21.35
N TYR A 13 -15.09 -5.42 -20.95
CA TYR A 13 -16.47 -5.82 -21.24
C TYR A 13 -17.33 -5.76 -19.98
N THR A 14 -18.52 -5.16 -20.08
CA THR A 14 -19.54 -5.16 -19.02
C THR A 14 -20.82 -5.80 -19.50
N LEU A 15 -21.49 -6.55 -18.61
CA LEU A 15 -22.80 -7.13 -18.91
C LEU A 15 -23.85 -6.02 -18.97
N GLN A 16 -24.54 -5.94 -20.10
CA GLN A 16 -25.69 -5.07 -20.32
C GLN A 16 -26.85 -5.91 -20.83
N GLU A 17 -28.06 -5.56 -20.41
CA GLU A 17 -29.27 -6.22 -20.88
C GLU A 17 -29.68 -5.60 -22.22
N PHE A 18 -29.77 -6.43 -23.25
CA PHE A 18 -30.21 -6.03 -24.58
C PHE A 18 -31.24 -7.04 -25.07
N ASP A 19 -32.44 -6.56 -25.39
CA ASP A 19 -33.56 -7.39 -25.84
C ASP A 19 -33.96 -8.54 -24.88
N GLY A 20 -33.73 -8.36 -23.57
CA GLY A 20 -34.05 -9.35 -22.53
C GLY A 20 -32.98 -10.44 -22.32
N GLU A 21 -31.86 -10.37 -23.04
CA GLU A 21 -30.69 -11.22 -22.83
C GLU A 21 -29.50 -10.42 -22.26
N GLN A 22 -28.67 -11.08 -21.44
CA GLN A 22 -27.45 -10.47 -20.92
C GLN A 22 -26.30 -10.62 -21.93
N GLU A 23 -25.86 -9.49 -22.48
CA GLU A 23 -24.74 -9.44 -23.43
C GLU A 23 -23.55 -8.68 -22.84
N ALA A 24 -22.33 -9.21 -23.01
CA ALA A 24 -21.10 -8.53 -22.63
C ALA A 24 -20.69 -7.54 -23.72
N ARG A 25 -20.81 -6.23 -23.47
CA ARG A 25 -20.46 -5.17 -24.43
C ARG A 25 -19.17 -4.44 -24.04
N PRO A 26 -18.36 -4.02 -25.02
CA PRO A 26 -17.12 -3.30 -24.75
C PRO A 26 -17.41 -1.87 -24.27
N ILE A 27 -16.71 -1.46 -23.22
CA ILE A 27 -16.65 -0.11 -22.68
C ILE A 27 -15.21 0.38 -22.67
N HIS A 28 -15.03 1.66 -22.97
CA HIS A 28 -13.73 2.33 -22.89
C HIS A 28 -13.52 2.88 -21.48
N VAL A 29 -12.37 2.58 -20.89
CA VAL A 29 -11.98 3.08 -19.57
C VAL A 29 -10.67 3.87 -19.70
N ASP A 30 -10.75 5.14 -19.31
CA ASP A 30 -9.60 6.05 -19.29
C ASP A 30 -8.95 6.10 -17.90
N TYR A 31 -7.63 6.24 -17.92
CA TYR A 31 -6.78 6.33 -16.75
C TYR A 31 -5.99 7.64 -16.79
N PRO A 32 -6.03 8.46 -15.72
CA PRO A 32 -5.17 9.64 -15.64
C PRO A 32 -3.69 9.24 -15.49
N THR A 33 -2.80 10.18 -15.80
CA THR A 33 -1.37 9.97 -15.61
C THR A 33 -1.05 9.72 -14.14
N LEU A 34 0.06 9.04 -13.85
CA LEU A 34 0.47 8.79 -12.47
C LEU A 34 0.60 10.09 -11.64
N LYS A 35 1.03 11.18 -12.27
CA LYS A 35 1.16 12.48 -11.60
C LYS A 35 -0.21 13.03 -11.21
N GLU A 36 -1.17 13.04 -12.14
CA GLU A 36 -2.53 13.51 -11.89
C GLU A 36 -3.25 12.62 -10.88
N GLY A 37 -3.13 11.30 -11.02
CA GLY A 37 -3.70 10.33 -10.07
C GLY A 37 -3.06 10.41 -8.68
N HIS A 38 -1.79 10.81 -8.57
CA HIS A 38 -1.17 11.06 -7.27
C HIS A 38 -1.66 12.36 -6.61
N GLU A 39 -1.98 13.39 -7.40
CA GLU A 39 -2.51 14.64 -6.88
C GLU A 39 -3.99 14.53 -6.47
N ASN A 40 -4.77 13.76 -7.24
CA ASN A 40 -6.20 13.47 -7.05
C ASN A 40 -6.45 11.95 -7.15
N PRO A 41 -6.19 11.18 -6.08
CA PRO A 41 -6.29 9.72 -6.11
C PRO A 41 -7.73 9.20 -6.06
N GLU A 42 -8.00 8.19 -6.89
CA GLU A 42 -9.20 7.35 -6.83
C GLU A 42 -8.84 6.03 -6.13
N PHE A 43 -9.49 5.76 -4.99
CA PHE A 43 -9.19 4.61 -4.14
C PHE A 43 -10.18 3.47 -4.34
N VAL A 44 -9.64 2.27 -4.56
CA VAL A 44 -10.38 1.02 -4.41
C VAL A 44 -10.21 0.52 -2.98
N LEU A 45 -11.34 0.34 -2.31
CA LEU A 45 -11.38 -0.13 -0.93
C LEU A 45 -11.11 -1.63 -0.87
N TRP A 46 -10.05 -1.99 -0.14
CA TRP A 46 -9.73 -3.38 0.17
C TRP A 46 -10.54 -3.91 1.36
N ASP A 47 -10.68 -3.08 2.39
CA ASP A 47 -11.40 -3.39 3.63
C ASP A 47 -12.52 -2.37 3.85
N MET A 48 -13.76 -2.82 3.78
CA MET A 48 -14.95 -1.99 4.01
C MET A 48 -15.13 -1.59 5.49
N GLY A 49 -14.28 -2.06 6.40
CA GLY A 49 -14.21 -1.56 7.77
C GLY A 49 -13.39 -0.27 7.90
N LYS A 50 -12.60 0.10 6.88
CA LYS A 50 -11.56 1.14 6.96
C LYS A 50 -11.65 2.17 5.82
N TRP A 51 -12.78 2.85 5.70
CA TRP A 51 -13.05 3.81 4.61
C TRP A 51 -12.01 4.93 4.49
N ASP A 52 -11.57 5.48 5.63
CA ASP A 52 -10.67 6.65 5.65
C ASP A 52 -9.18 6.28 5.54
N TYR A 53 -8.84 5.00 5.49
CA TYR A 53 -7.44 4.55 5.50
C TYR A 53 -6.73 4.75 4.16
N GLY A 54 -7.47 4.74 3.04
CA GLY A 54 -6.90 4.94 1.71
C GLY A 54 -6.16 6.26 1.59
N GLU A 55 -6.80 7.36 2.00
CA GLU A 55 -6.23 8.70 1.99
C GLU A 55 -5.01 8.82 2.94
N GLN A 56 -5.15 8.32 4.17
CA GLN A 56 -4.07 8.37 5.16
C GLN A 56 -2.84 7.59 4.71
N LEU A 57 -3.03 6.37 4.19
CA LEU A 57 -1.94 5.54 3.69
C LEU A 57 -1.29 6.16 2.45
N HIS A 58 -2.07 6.80 1.57
CA HIS A 58 -1.53 7.50 0.40
C HIS A 58 -0.50 8.56 0.80
N GLU A 59 -0.84 9.37 1.81
CA GLU A 59 0.08 10.39 2.34
C GLU A 59 1.28 9.78 3.05
N LEU A 60 1.08 8.74 3.86
CA LEU A 60 2.16 8.05 4.57
C LEU A 60 3.18 7.45 3.60
N TRP A 61 2.73 6.85 2.50
CA TRP A 61 3.63 6.34 1.47
C TRP A 61 4.39 7.47 0.77
N ALA A 62 3.74 8.61 0.50
CA ALA A 62 4.41 9.78 -0.08
C ALA A 62 5.48 10.35 0.86
N ALA A 63 5.16 10.47 2.15
CA ALA A 63 6.09 10.92 3.18
C ALA A 63 7.25 9.94 3.39
N LEU A 64 7.00 8.62 3.30
CA LEU A 64 8.06 7.62 3.37
C LEU A 64 9.07 7.78 2.24
N TYR A 65 8.60 7.96 1.00
CA TYR A 65 9.51 8.18 -0.14
C TYR A 65 10.30 9.49 0.00
N ALA A 66 9.68 10.55 0.54
CA ALA A 66 10.38 11.80 0.84
C ALA A 66 11.43 11.62 1.95
N PHE A 67 11.09 10.91 3.02
CA PHE A 67 11.98 10.55 4.12
C PHE A 67 13.19 9.75 3.62
N GLU A 68 12.97 8.70 2.83
CA GLU A 68 14.05 7.89 2.26
C GLU A 68 14.95 8.69 1.33
N GLY A 69 14.38 9.62 0.54
CA GLY A 69 15.14 10.52 -0.31
C GLY A 69 16.04 11.50 0.49
N LYS A 70 15.57 11.98 1.64
CA LYS A 70 16.29 12.95 2.48
C LYS A 70 17.31 12.31 3.41
N HIS A 71 16.97 11.17 4.01
CA HIS A 71 17.77 10.51 5.02
C HIS A 71 18.59 9.32 4.49
N GLY A 72 18.36 8.89 3.25
CA GLY A 72 19.06 7.76 2.62
C GLY A 72 18.79 6.40 3.29
N ARG A 73 17.78 6.33 4.16
CA ARG A 73 17.39 5.15 4.92
C ARG A 73 15.89 5.16 5.18
N SER A 74 15.30 4.00 5.42
CA SER A 74 13.93 3.90 5.94
C SER A 74 13.92 4.11 7.47
N PRO A 75 12.77 4.48 8.07
CA PRO A 75 12.59 4.61 9.51
C PRO A 75 13.06 3.36 10.29
N ILE A 76 13.67 3.56 11.45
CA ILE A 76 14.11 2.47 12.33
C ILE A 76 12.89 1.93 13.08
N PRO A 77 12.69 0.60 13.12
CA PRO A 77 11.58 0.00 13.85
C PRO A 77 11.58 0.41 15.32
N ARG A 78 10.39 0.76 15.85
CA ARG A 78 10.19 1.15 17.26
C ARG A 78 10.97 2.38 17.72
N ASN A 79 11.48 3.20 16.81
CA ASN A 79 12.16 4.46 17.16
C ASN A 79 11.18 5.64 17.13
N ALA A 80 10.94 6.26 18.28
CA ALA A 80 10.02 7.40 18.39
C ALA A 80 10.53 8.66 17.67
N GLY A 81 11.86 8.85 17.58
CA GLY A 81 12.44 9.99 16.87
C GLY A 81 12.16 9.94 15.37
N ASP A 82 12.26 8.76 14.77
CA ASP A 82 11.96 8.56 13.34
C ASP A 82 10.47 8.70 13.01
N VAL A 83 9.56 8.43 13.97
CA VAL A 83 8.13 8.73 13.81
C VAL A 83 7.93 10.23 13.63
N GLU A 84 8.58 11.05 14.45
CA GLU A 84 8.48 12.51 14.36
C GLU A 84 9.16 13.07 13.11
N LEU A 85 10.28 12.47 12.68
CA LEU A 85 10.89 12.84 11.40
C LEU A 85 9.97 12.49 10.21
N LEU A 86 9.32 11.32 10.23
CA LEU A 86 8.35 10.96 9.19
C LEU A 86 7.15 11.92 9.19
N ARG A 87 6.69 12.34 10.38
CA ARG A 87 5.60 13.33 10.54
C ARG A 87 5.94 14.65 9.84
N GLN A 88 7.19 15.10 9.91
CA GLN A 88 7.63 16.33 9.26
C GLN A 88 7.59 16.27 7.73
N GLU A 89 7.62 15.07 7.14
CA GLU A 89 7.59 14.87 5.68
C GLU A 89 6.16 14.76 5.13
N LEU A 90 5.14 14.85 5.99
CA LEU A 90 3.74 14.87 5.59
C LEU A 90 3.38 16.18 4.86
N ARG A 91 2.63 16.06 3.77
CA ARG A 91 2.22 17.20 2.93
C ARG A 91 0.83 17.76 3.28
N GLY A 92 0.08 17.08 4.15
CA GLY A 92 -1.00 17.68 4.94
C GLY A 92 -2.34 17.89 4.23
N LYS A 93 -2.79 16.98 3.35
CA LYS A 93 -4.17 17.01 2.85
C LYS A 93 -5.12 16.16 3.71
N ALA A 94 -4.64 15.07 4.31
CA ALA A 94 -5.45 14.16 5.13
C ALA A 94 -5.08 14.23 6.63
N THR A 95 -6.06 13.99 7.50
CA THR A 95 -5.81 13.84 8.94
C THR A 95 -5.43 12.40 9.22
N ILE A 96 -4.19 12.18 9.65
CA ILE A 96 -3.65 10.83 9.89
C ILE A 96 -3.80 10.49 11.37
N ALA A 97 -4.34 9.31 11.67
CA ALA A 97 -4.40 8.79 13.03
C ALA A 97 -2.98 8.53 13.56
N GLU A 98 -2.70 9.00 14.78
CA GLU A 98 -1.38 8.83 15.43
C GLU A 98 -0.93 7.38 15.51
N ASP A 99 -1.85 6.47 15.81
CA ASP A 99 -1.56 5.05 15.91
C ASP A 99 -1.18 4.45 14.55
N LEU A 100 -1.81 4.92 13.47
CA LEU A 100 -1.49 4.51 12.11
C LEU A 100 -0.09 5.00 11.72
N LEU A 101 0.23 6.27 11.98
CA LEU A 101 1.54 6.85 11.72
C LEU A 101 2.66 6.09 12.46
N LYS A 102 2.46 5.81 13.76
CA LYS A 102 3.41 5.04 14.57
C LYS A 102 3.59 3.62 14.03
N ASN A 103 2.50 2.90 13.81
CA ASN A 103 2.55 1.53 13.32
C ASN A 103 3.20 1.45 11.93
N PHE A 104 2.88 2.39 11.05
CA PHE A 104 3.50 2.49 9.73
C PHE A 104 5.01 2.72 9.81
N SER A 105 5.45 3.70 10.61
CA SER A 105 6.88 3.99 10.81
C SER A 105 7.63 2.77 11.37
N TYR A 106 7.06 2.10 12.37
CA TYR A 106 7.68 0.92 12.99
C TYR A 106 7.83 -0.27 12.02
N GLN A 107 6.97 -0.34 11.00
CA GLN A 107 6.93 -1.43 10.03
C GLN A 107 7.54 -1.06 8.68
N ALA A 108 8.04 0.16 8.50
CA ALA A 108 8.56 0.64 7.21
C ALA A 108 9.70 -0.21 6.62
N ARG A 109 10.51 -0.86 7.48
CA ARG A 109 11.57 -1.80 7.07
C ARG A 109 11.10 -3.25 6.93
N GLY A 110 9.86 -3.56 7.33
CA GLY A 110 9.32 -4.91 7.32
C GLY A 110 9.16 -5.44 5.90
N ASN A 111 9.50 -6.71 5.70
CA ASN A 111 9.25 -7.42 4.44
C ASN A 111 8.62 -8.78 4.75
N LEU A 112 7.30 -8.85 4.67
CA LEU A 112 6.53 -10.07 4.94
C LEU A 112 6.21 -10.77 3.63
N VAL A 113 6.63 -12.03 3.50
CA VAL A 113 6.40 -12.84 2.30
C VAL A 113 4.91 -12.96 1.98
N ALA A 114 4.05 -13.11 2.99
CA ALA A 114 2.60 -13.19 2.78
C ALA A 114 2.03 -11.93 2.11
N VAL A 115 2.43 -10.74 2.58
CA VAL A 115 2.00 -9.46 1.99
C VAL A 115 2.54 -9.34 0.57
N ALA A 116 3.82 -9.68 0.34
CA ALA A 116 4.43 -9.66 -0.98
C ALA A 116 3.72 -10.60 -1.97
N SER A 117 3.28 -11.79 -1.52
CA SER A 117 2.54 -12.74 -2.35
C SER A 117 1.15 -12.25 -2.72
N VAL A 118 0.39 -11.68 -1.78
CA VAL A 118 -0.96 -11.12 -2.07
C VAL A 118 -0.86 -9.99 -3.09
N VAL A 119 0.04 -9.04 -2.81
CA VAL A 119 0.36 -7.90 -3.67
C VAL A 119 0.80 -8.42 -5.06
N GLY A 120 1.75 -9.35 -5.14
CA GLY A 120 2.21 -9.94 -6.40
C GLY A 120 1.10 -10.65 -7.19
N GLY A 121 0.20 -11.37 -6.51
CA GLY A 121 -0.95 -12.03 -7.13
C GLY A 121 -1.92 -11.03 -7.76
N ILE A 122 -2.27 -9.97 -7.03
CA ILE A 122 -3.14 -8.89 -7.51
C ILE A 122 -2.54 -8.24 -8.75
N ALA A 123 -1.26 -7.86 -8.73
CA ALA A 123 -0.66 -7.22 -9.89
C ALA A 123 -0.48 -8.15 -11.08
N SER A 124 -0.26 -9.44 -10.86
CA SER A 124 -0.25 -10.43 -11.94
C SER A 124 -1.62 -10.52 -12.60
N GLN A 125 -2.70 -10.46 -11.82
CA GLN A 125 -4.05 -10.39 -12.37
C GLN A 125 -4.30 -9.08 -13.13
N GLU A 126 -3.94 -7.92 -12.58
CA GLU A 126 -4.09 -6.63 -13.28
C GLU A 126 -3.30 -6.61 -14.60
N ALA A 127 -2.08 -7.16 -14.63
CA ALA A 127 -1.33 -7.34 -15.87
C ALA A 127 -2.07 -8.21 -16.89
N MET A 128 -2.71 -9.30 -16.44
CA MET A 128 -3.51 -10.16 -17.31
C MET A 128 -4.74 -9.43 -17.85
N LYS A 129 -5.44 -8.62 -17.04
CA LYS A 129 -6.59 -7.82 -17.47
C LYS A 129 -6.20 -6.83 -18.58
N ILE A 130 -5.04 -6.21 -18.45
CA ILE A 130 -4.51 -5.26 -19.43
C ILE A 130 -4.24 -5.94 -20.78
N ILE A 131 -3.69 -7.16 -20.77
CA ILE A 131 -3.33 -7.89 -21.99
C ILE A 131 -4.56 -8.53 -22.65
N THR A 132 -5.46 -9.08 -21.86
CA THR A 132 -6.62 -9.84 -22.36
C THR A 132 -7.83 -8.96 -22.66
N HIS A 133 -7.85 -7.72 -22.16
CA HIS A 133 -9.02 -6.85 -22.20
C HIS A 133 -10.26 -7.51 -21.57
N HIS A 134 -10.03 -8.46 -20.66
CA HIS A 134 -11.04 -9.25 -20.00
C HIS A 134 -11.03 -8.93 -18.50
N MET A 135 -12.22 -8.65 -17.94
CA MET A 135 -12.45 -8.05 -16.62
C MET A 135 -12.11 -6.55 -16.53
N THR A 136 -12.72 -5.89 -15.53
CA THR A 136 -12.49 -4.48 -15.22
C THR A 136 -11.16 -4.31 -14.46
N PRO A 137 -10.22 -3.47 -14.96
CA PRO A 137 -8.98 -3.15 -14.28
C PRO A 137 -9.23 -2.23 -13.09
N LEU A 138 -8.32 -2.31 -12.12
CA LEU A 138 -8.36 -1.51 -10.90
C LEU A 138 -8.15 -0.03 -11.23
N LYS A 139 -8.92 0.86 -10.58
CA LYS A 139 -8.87 2.31 -10.81
C LYS A 139 -8.78 3.10 -9.50
N GLN A 140 -7.66 3.72 -9.13
CA GLN A 140 -6.28 3.50 -9.59
C GLN A 140 -5.37 3.01 -8.45
N PHE A 141 -5.66 3.42 -7.22
CA PHE A 141 -4.86 3.07 -6.06
C PHE A 141 -5.63 2.12 -5.16
N MET A 142 -4.92 1.14 -4.63
CA MET A 142 -5.43 0.25 -3.60
C MET A 142 -4.34 0.09 -2.55
N TYR A 143 -4.73 0.31 -1.30
CA TYR A 143 -3.88 0.16 -0.14
C TYR A 143 -4.33 -1.05 0.66
N LEU A 144 -3.35 -1.85 1.07
CA LEU A 144 -3.58 -2.99 1.95
C LEU A 144 -2.86 -2.72 3.26
N ASP A 145 -3.57 -2.93 4.35
CA ASP A 145 -3.03 -2.95 5.70
C ASP A 145 -3.58 -4.18 6.44
N HIS A 146 -2.76 -4.74 7.32
CA HIS A 146 -3.13 -5.89 8.15
C HIS A 146 -2.56 -5.71 9.55
N ILE A 147 -2.97 -4.64 10.21
CA ILE A 147 -2.55 -4.32 11.58
C ILE A 147 -3.05 -5.39 12.56
N GLU A 148 -4.15 -6.05 12.22
CA GLU A 148 -4.77 -7.16 12.95
C GLU A 148 -3.87 -8.39 13.01
N ALA A 149 -2.87 -8.50 12.13
CA ALA A 149 -1.87 -9.56 12.18
C ALA A 149 -0.84 -9.36 13.31
N LEU A 150 -0.80 -8.17 13.93
CA LEU A 150 0.02 -7.94 15.11
C LEU A 150 -0.56 -8.71 16.31
N PRO A 151 0.30 -9.30 17.15
CA PRO A 151 -0.17 -10.08 18.29
C PRO A 151 -0.89 -9.17 19.29
N ALA A 152 -2.11 -9.56 19.65
CA ALA A 152 -2.96 -8.83 20.57
C ALA A 152 -2.44 -8.92 22.01
N PRO A 153 -2.74 -7.91 22.86
CA PRO A 153 -2.40 -7.95 24.27
C PRO A 153 -2.91 -9.22 24.96
N GLY A 154 -2.06 -9.90 25.72
CA GLY A 154 -2.44 -11.10 26.47
C GLY A 154 -2.24 -12.44 25.73
N THR A 155 -1.72 -12.42 24.51
CA THR A 155 -1.35 -13.64 23.75
C THR A 155 0.05 -14.17 24.09
N GLY A 156 0.75 -13.55 25.05
CA GLY A 156 2.11 -13.88 25.46
C GLY A 156 3.22 -13.13 24.70
N TYR A 157 2.88 -12.50 23.58
CA TYR A 157 3.75 -11.60 22.82
C TYR A 157 3.04 -10.25 22.64
N ASP A 158 3.27 -9.31 23.56
CA ASP A 158 2.62 -7.99 23.46
C ASP A 158 3.38 -7.08 22.50
N ALA A 159 2.69 -6.58 21.47
CA ALA A 159 3.25 -5.64 20.49
C ALA A 159 3.81 -4.37 21.15
N ASP A 160 3.20 -3.90 22.24
CA ASP A 160 3.60 -2.67 22.94
C ASP A 160 4.89 -2.81 23.76
N LYS A 161 5.29 -4.06 24.07
CA LYS A 161 6.53 -4.35 24.82
C LYS A 161 7.75 -4.48 23.90
N LEU A 162 7.58 -4.41 22.58
CA LEU A 162 8.71 -4.47 21.65
C LEU A 162 9.52 -3.16 21.67
N THR A 163 10.79 -3.28 22.06
CA THR A 163 11.79 -2.21 21.99
C THR A 163 12.59 -2.28 20.68
N GLU A 164 13.28 -1.18 20.35
CA GLU A 164 14.20 -1.09 19.20
C GLU A 164 15.21 -2.24 19.16
N THR A 165 15.77 -2.62 20.32
CA THR A 165 16.74 -3.72 20.46
C THR A 165 16.20 -5.09 20.02
N ASN A 166 14.91 -5.33 20.17
CA ASN A 166 14.28 -6.57 19.73
C ASN A 166 14.13 -6.64 18.20
N CYS A 167 14.03 -5.48 17.56
CA CYS A 167 13.82 -5.33 16.11
C CYS A 167 15.12 -5.10 15.32
N VAL A 168 16.29 -5.16 15.98
CA VAL A 168 17.59 -5.03 15.31
C VAL A 168 17.80 -6.25 14.40
N PRO A 169 18.20 -6.05 13.13
CA PRO A 169 18.46 -7.16 12.21
C PRO A 169 19.62 -8.04 12.72
N ARG A 170 19.34 -9.32 12.95
CA ARG A 170 20.32 -10.32 13.39
C ARG A 170 20.77 -11.17 12.22
N ASN A 171 21.69 -10.67 11.38
CA ASN A 171 22.25 -11.29 10.16
C ASN A 171 21.80 -12.75 9.88
N SER A 172 20.55 -12.90 9.48
CA SER A 172 19.85 -14.18 9.31
C SER A 172 18.73 -13.97 8.31
N ARG A 173 18.31 -15.07 7.70
CA ARG A 173 17.26 -15.12 6.66
C ARG A 173 15.96 -14.44 7.07
N TRP A 174 15.64 -14.43 8.36
CA TRP A 174 14.36 -13.94 8.88
C TRP A 174 14.31 -12.43 9.05
N ASN A 175 15.45 -11.73 8.94
CA ASN A 175 15.41 -10.29 8.87
C ASN A 175 15.07 -9.87 7.44
N PRO A 176 14.26 -8.81 7.28
CA PRO A 176 14.10 -8.20 5.98
C PRO A 176 15.50 -7.82 5.47
N CYS A 177 15.87 -8.32 4.28
CA CYS A 177 17.13 -7.97 3.65
C CYS A 177 17.21 -6.45 3.52
N GLY A 178 17.94 -5.81 4.42
CA GLY A 178 18.36 -4.44 4.23
C GLY A 178 19.13 -4.41 2.91
N LYS A 179 18.72 -3.51 2.03
CA LYS A 179 19.54 -3.12 0.88
C LYS A 179 20.86 -2.57 1.46
N ASN A 180 21.83 -3.44 1.65
CA ASN A 180 23.21 -3.02 1.61
C ASN A 180 23.40 -2.51 0.18
N SER A 181 23.63 -1.22 0.09
CA SER A 181 24.09 -0.51 -1.10
C SER A 181 24.95 -1.40 -2.00
N LEU A 182 24.48 -1.61 -3.22
CA LEU A 182 25.31 -1.79 -4.41
C LEU A 182 24.84 -0.73 -5.41
#